data_AF-A0A8X6RCC9-F1
#
_entry.id   AF-A0A8X6RCC9-F1
#
_cell.length_a   1.000
_cell.length_b   1.000
_cell.length_c   1.000
_cell.angle_alpha   90.00
_cell.angle_beta   90.00
_cell.angle_gamma   90.00
#
_symmetry.space_group_name_H-M   'P 1'
#
loop_
_entity.id
_entity.type
_entity.pdbx_description
1 polymer ?
#
loop_
_entity_poly.entity_id
_entity_poly.type
_entity_poly.pdbx_seq_one_letter_code
_entity_poly.pdbx_strand_id
1 'polypeptide(L)'
;MLAREPTERANNYDFVNDLILKRPQCDKLKKNYETVASNETVRNGTDVLAPYTSLGTVNGIEMPILRDTGATLDLICKKYVKPSMFINETVWIRTLLEETAVCLPMAEVELDCVFGHVITKAAVLRDSLDQGKYLLGNKTAALFEEVKKNKEI
;
A
#
# COMPACT_ATOMS: atom_id res chain seq x y z
N MET A 1 -18.46 44.94 -21.94
CA MET A 1 -17.19 44.21 -22.17
C MET A 1 -17.19 43.01 -21.25
N LEU A 2 -17.04 41.82 -21.84
CA LEU A 2 -17.45 40.51 -21.31
C LEU A 2 -16.65 40.06 -20.08
N ALA A 3 -17.36 39.51 -19.09
CA ALA A 3 -16.79 38.56 -18.14
C ALA A 3 -16.36 37.30 -18.91
N ARG A 4 -15.13 36.82 -18.67
CA ARG A 4 -14.68 35.50 -19.11
C ARG A 4 -14.53 34.62 -17.87
N GLU A 5 -15.29 33.55 -17.84
CA GLU A 5 -15.18 32.47 -16.87
C GLU A 5 -13.86 31.70 -17.04
N PRO A 6 -13.36 31.05 -15.99
CA PRO A 6 -12.61 29.82 -16.12
C PRO A 6 -13.50 28.64 -15.69
N THR A 7 -14.17 28.03 -16.68
CA THR A 7 -14.23 26.57 -16.85
C THR A 7 -12.78 26.05 -16.82
N GLU A 8 -12.37 25.02 -16.09
CA GLU A 8 -12.94 23.69 -15.92
C GLU A 8 -12.68 23.19 -14.50
N ARG A 9 -13.74 22.91 -13.77
CA ARG A 9 -13.72 22.11 -12.54
C ARG A 9 -13.58 20.65 -12.98
N ALA A 10 -12.38 20.22 -13.33
CA ALA A 10 -12.11 18.80 -13.54
C ALA A 10 -12.53 18.05 -12.26
N ASN A 11 -13.47 17.13 -12.44
CA ASN A 11 -14.24 16.54 -11.37
C ASN A 11 -13.34 15.89 -10.32
N ASN A 12 -13.36 16.42 -9.10
CA ASN A 12 -12.71 15.85 -7.91
C ASN A 12 -13.27 14.47 -7.51
N TYR A 13 -14.17 13.91 -8.32
CA TYR A 13 -14.72 12.56 -8.18
C TYR A 13 -13.89 11.50 -8.92
N ASP A 14 -13.07 11.88 -9.90
CA ASP A 14 -12.29 10.92 -10.67
C ASP A 14 -11.02 10.47 -9.93
N PHE A 15 -10.45 11.34 -9.09
CA PHE A 15 -9.26 11.02 -8.28
C PHE A 15 -9.58 10.17 -7.04
N VAL A 16 -10.81 10.26 -6.53
CA VAL A 16 -11.26 9.58 -5.30
C VAL A 16 -11.56 8.10 -5.54
N ASN A 17 -11.69 7.68 -6.79
CA ASN A 17 -12.01 6.29 -7.14
C ASN A 17 -10.81 5.34 -7.16
N ASP A 18 -9.57 5.84 -7.11
CA ASP A 18 -8.36 4.99 -7.23
C ASP A 18 -7.87 4.42 -5.88
N LEU A 19 -8.44 4.89 -4.77
CA LEU A 19 -8.09 4.43 -3.42
C LEU A 19 -9.26 3.78 -2.68
N ILE A 20 -10.14 3.13 -3.41
CA ILE A 20 -11.12 2.23 -2.82
C ILE A 20 -10.41 0.90 -2.60
N LEU A 21 -10.16 0.54 -1.33
CA LEU A 21 -10.02 -0.85 -0.91
C LEU A 21 -11.28 -1.59 -1.39
N LYS A 22 -11.25 -2.12 -2.62
CA LYS A 22 -12.35 -2.91 -3.17
C LYS A 22 -12.39 -4.24 -2.42
N ARG A 23 -13.09 -4.26 -1.28
CA ARG A 23 -13.70 -5.48 -0.75
C ARG A 23 -15.22 -5.35 -0.77
N PRO A 24 -15.87 -5.33 -1.95
CA PRO A 24 -17.30 -5.58 -1.99
C PRO A 24 -17.52 -7.08 -1.80
N GLN A 25 -17.83 -7.46 -0.56
CA GLN A 25 -18.33 -8.76 -0.13
C GLN A 25 -17.42 -9.97 -0.38
N CYS A 26 -16.53 -10.25 0.57
CA CYS A 26 -15.99 -11.59 0.74
C CYS A 26 -16.91 -12.36 1.70
N ASP A 27 -17.71 -13.30 1.19
CA ASP A 27 -18.62 -14.13 2.03
C ASP A 27 -17.88 -14.96 3.09
N LYS A 28 -16.57 -15.13 2.94
CA LYS A 28 -15.71 -15.84 3.90
C LYS A 28 -15.44 -15.07 5.19
N LEU A 29 -15.83 -13.78 5.29
CA LEU A 29 -15.66 -12.95 6.49
C LEU A 29 -16.91 -12.86 7.37
N LYS A 30 -17.97 -13.64 7.10
CA LYS A 30 -19.24 -13.60 7.86
C LYS A 30 -19.23 -14.32 9.21
N LYS A 31 -18.08 -14.55 9.85
CA LYS A 31 -18.05 -15.07 11.22
C LYS A 31 -17.10 -14.27 12.09
N ASN A 32 -17.71 -13.59 13.07
CA ASN A 32 -17.16 -13.02 14.30
C ASN A 32 -16.59 -11.60 14.18
N TYR A 33 -17.49 -10.62 14.06
CA TYR A 33 -17.25 -9.24 14.49
C TYR A 33 -17.39 -9.15 16.02
N GLU A 34 -16.53 -9.85 16.75
CA GLU A 34 -16.27 -9.50 18.14
C GLU A 34 -14.91 -8.82 18.17
N THR A 35 -14.97 -7.49 18.33
CA THR A 35 -13.95 -6.58 18.85
C THR A 35 -12.51 -7.12 18.84
N VAL A 36 -11.75 -6.86 17.77
CA VAL A 36 -10.29 -6.98 17.82
C VAL A 36 -9.68 -5.59 17.98
N ALA A 37 -9.93 -5.01 19.15
CA ALA A 37 -8.98 -4.10 19.76
C ALA A 37 -7.84 -4.98 20.32
N SER A 38 -6.61 -4.67 19.94
CA SER A 38 -5.36 -5.27 20.44
C SER A 38 -5.28 -6.80 20.45
N ASN A 39 -4.53 -7.38 19.51
CA ASN A 39 -3.93 -8.71 19.72
C ASN A 39 -2.42 -8.49 19.84
N GLU A 40 -1.90 -8.23 21.04
CA GLU A 40 -1.29 -9.25 21.90
C GLU A 40 -0.66 -10.43 21.13
N THR A 41 0.64 -10.57 21.33
CA THR A 41 1.52 -11.70 21.02
C THR A 41 0.82 -13.03 20.75
N VAL A 42 0.70 -13.41 19.47
CA VAL A 42 0.36 -14.78 19.09
C VAL A 42 1.60 -15.64 19.28
N ARG A 43 1.74 -16.25 20.46
CA ARG A 43 2.84 -17.19 20.77
C ARG A 43 2.54 -18.65 20.40
N ASN A 44 1.38 -18.99 19.85
CA ASN A 44 1.02 -20.37 19.44
C ASN A 44 -0.13 -20.42 18.41
N GLY A 45 -0.09 -19.59 17.37
CA GLY A 45 -1.08 -19.60 16.28
C GLY A 45 -0.36 -19.56 14.95
N THR A 46 -0.80 -20.36 13.99
CA THR A 46 -0.29 -20.30 12.60
C THR A 46 -0.47 -18.89 12.07
N ASP A 47 0.61 -18.26 11.62
CA ASP A 47 0.55 -16.95 10.96
C ASP A 47 -0.33 -17.08 9.71
N VAL A 48 -1.55 -16.54 9.81
CA VAL A 48 -2.59 -16.62 8.77
C VAL A 48 -2.13 -15.93 7.48
N LEU A 49 -1.19 -14.99 7.58
CA LEU A 49 -0.67 -14.23 6.44
C LEU A 49 0.60 -14.84 5.84
N ALA A 50 1.17 -15.88 6.45
CA ALA A 50 2.38 -16.53 5.95
C ALA A 50 2.28 -16.99 4.49
N PRO A 51 1.16 -17.56 4.00
CA PRO A 51 1.03 -17.94 2.58
C PRO A 51 1.09 -16.76 1.59
N TYR A 52 0.86 -15.54 2.06
CA TYR A 52 0.87 -14.32 1.26
C TYR A 52 2.10 -13.46 1.52
N THR A 53 3.02 -13.95 2.35
CA THR A 53 4.22 -13.23 2.77
C THR A 53 5.45 -13.91 2.22
N SER A 54 6.24 -13.18 1.44
CA SER A 54 7.53 -13.62 0.94
C SER A 54 8.65 -12.85 1.63
N LEU A 55 9.81 -13.48 1.82
CA LEU A 55 11.01 -12.77 2.22
C LEU A 55 11.59 -12.00 1.01
N GLY A 56 12.13 -10.82 1.26
CA GLY A 56 12.82 -10.01 0.27
C GLY A 56 13.58 -8.87 0.93
N THR A 57 14.16 -8.00 0.12
CA THR A 57 14.83 -6.78 0.59
C THR A 57 14.07 -5.54 0.16
N VAL A 58 14.01 -4.58 1.07
CA VAL A 58 13.35 -3.28 0.89
C VAL A 58 14.37 -2.21 1.25
N ASN A 59 14.82 -1.42 0.28
CA ASN A 59 15.94 -0.48 0.44
C ASN A 59 17.21 -1.16 0.99
N GLY A 60 17.47 -2.40 0.58
CA GLY A 60 18.57 -3.24 1.07
C GLY A 60 18.37 -3.84 2.47
N ILE A 61 17.22 -3.64 3.11
CA ILE A 61 16.89 -4.21 4.42
C ILE A 61 16.04 -5.47 4.21
N GLU A 62 16.50 -6.61 4.70
CA GLU A 62 15.74 -7.86 4.66
C GLU A 62 14.50 -7.77 5.56
N MET A 63 13.31 -8.01 5.00
CA MET A 63 12.06 -8.04 5.75
C MET A 63 10.95 -8.84 5.04
N PRO A 64 9.91 -9.26 5.77
CA PRO A 64 8.72 -9.84 5.17
C PRO A 64 7.99 -8.83 4.27
N ILE A 65 7.61 -9.28 3.07
CA ILE A 65 6.83 -8.55 2.07
C ILE A 65 5.47 -9.25 1.94
N LEU A 66 4.42 -8.60 2.42
CA LEU A 66 3.05 -9.08 2.34
C LEU A 66 2.41 -8.61 1.04
N ARG A 67 2.00 -9.56 0.18
CA ARG A 67 1.23 -9.25 -1.02
C ARG A 67 -0.25 -9.03 -0.66
N ASP A 68 -0.71 -7.78 -0.71
CA ASP A 68 -2.12 -7.43 -0.46
C ASP A 68 -2.85 -7.06 -1.75
N THR A 69 -3.67 -7.99 -2.26
CA THR A 69 -4.49 -7.74 -3.46
C THR A 69 -5.61 -6.72 -3.23
N GLY A 70 -5.91 -6.38 -1.98
CA GLY A 70 -6.88 -5.34 -1.62
C GLY A 70 -6.31 -3.93 -1.57
N ALA A 71 -4.99 -3.78 -1.60
CA ALA A 71 -4.31 -2.48 -1.57
C ALA A 71 -3.94 -2.01 -2.98
N THR A 72 -4.24 -0.75 -3.30
CA THR A 72 -3.79 -0.14 -4.56
C THR A 72 -2.30 0.22 -4.52
N LEU A 73 -1.87 0.83 -3.41
CA LEU A 73 -0.53 1.36 -3.19
C LEU A 73 0.22 0.59 -2.12
N ASP A 74 1.54 0.65 -2.19
CA ASP A 74 2.43 0.04 -1.21
C ASP A 74 2.49 0.86 0.08
N LEU A 75 2.76 0.19 1.20
CA LEU A 75 2.99 0.83 2.49
C LEU A 75 4.33 0.40 3.10
N ILE A 76 5.06 1.37 3.63
CA ILE A 76 6.34 1.16 4.33
C ILE A 76 6.40 2.00 5.59
N CYS A 77 7.02 1.49 6.65
CA CYS A 77 7.26 2.27 7.85
C CYS A 77 8.40 3.28 7.65
N LYS A 78 8.24 4.50 8.19
CA LYS A 78 9.24 5.58 8.14
C LYS A 78 10.64 5.12 8.59
N LYS A 79 10.74 4.28 9.62
CA LYS A 79 12.03 3.72 10.07
C LYS A 79 12.87 3.00 9.00
N TYR A 80 12.26 2.52 7.90
CA TYR A 80 12.94 1.87 6.79
C TYR A 80 13.22 2.80 5.59
N VAL A 81 12.92 4.09 5.75
CA VAL A 81 13.03 5.10 4.69
C VAL A 81 14.03 6.16 5.13
N LYS A 82 15.08 6.35 4.33
CA LYS A 82 16.05 7.44 4.55
C LYS A 82 15.42 8.78 4.15
N PRO A 83 15.81 9.91 4.76
CA PRO A 83 15.30 11.23 4.36
C PRO A 83 15.43 11.53 2.87
N SER A 84 16.48 11.03 2.21
CA SER A 84 16.72 11.22 0.77
C SER A 84 15.79 10.42 -0.16
N MET A 85 15.04 9.45 0.39
CA MET A 85 14.10 8.61 -0.37
C MET A 85 12.70 9.22 -0.41
N PHE A 86 12.41 10.20 0.45
CA PHE A 86 11.13 10.90 0.39
C PHE A 86 11.02 11.67 -0.91
N ILE A 87 9.87 11.54 -1.55
CA ILE A 87 9.51 12.33 -2.71
C ILE A 87 8.55 13.43 -2.25
N ASN A 88 8.55 14.58 -2.92
CA ASN A 88 7.69 15.72 -2.60
C ASN A 88 6.22 15.48 -3.03
N GLU A 89 5.73 14.24 -2.85
CA GLU A 89 4.39 13.79 -3.15
C GLU A 89 3.72 13.28 -1.89
N THR A 90 2.39 13.36 -1.87
CA THR A 90 1.58 12.85 -0.77
C THR A 90 0.38 12.10 -1.33
N VAL A 91 -0.11 11.13 -0.57
CA VAL A 91 -1.34 10.40 -0.87
C VAL A 91 -2.34 10.58 0.25
N TRP A 92 -3.61 10.76 -0.12
CA TRP A 92 -4.71 10.83 0.82
C TRP A 92 -5.40 9.49 0.92
N ILE A 93 -5.28 8.84 2.08
CA ILE A 93 -5.89 7.55 2.36
C ILE A 93 -7.19 7.73 3.12
N ARG A 94 -8.29 7.20 2.56
CA ARG A 94 -9.59 7.16 3.22
C ARG A 94 -10.06 5.72 3.31
N THR A 95 -10.42 5.27 4.51
CA THR A 95 -11.08 3.98 4.69
C THR A 95 -12.60 4.15 4.51
N LEU A 96 -13.30 3.09 4.10
CA LEU A 96 -14.76 3.14 3.92
C LEU A 96 -15.52 3.39 5.23
N LEU A 97 -14.89 3.09 6.37
CA LEU A 97 -15.47 3.21 7.70
C LEU A 97 -15.19 4.57 8.35
N GLU A 98 -14.26 5.35 7.79
CA GLU A 98 -13.86 6.64 8.33
C GLU A 98 -14.31 7.78 7.43
N GLU A 99 -14.86 8.82 8.06
CA GLU A 99 -15.21 10.05 7.37
C GLU A 99 -13.97 10.87 7.02
N THR A 100 -12.89 10.72 7.80
CA THR A 100 -11.65 11.47 7.63
C THR A 100 -10.67 10.74 6.71
N ALA A 101 -9.97 11.52 5.88
CA ALA A 101 -8.83 11.05 5.11
C ALA A 101 -7.53 11.38 5.84
N VAL A 102 -6.55 10.50 5.75
CA VAL A 102 -5.20 10.68 6.29
C VAL A 102 -4.23 10.99 5.14
N CYS A 103 -3.52 12.11 5.23
CA CYS A 103 -2.44 12.42 4.30
C CYS A 103 -1.16 11.71 4.73
N LEU A 104 -0.57 10.91 3.83
CA LEU A 104 0.71 10.25 4.04
C LEU A 104 1.74 10.75 3.02
N PRO A 105 2.98 11.03 3.45
CA PRO A 105 4.07 11.31 2.52
C PRO A 105 4.43 10.05 1.74
N MET A 106 4.98 10.23 0.55
CA MET A 106 5.45 9.14 -0.29
C MET A 106 6.98 9.05 -0.30
N ALA A 107 7.49 7.86 -0.54
CA ALA A 107 8.91 7.61 -0.74
C ALA A 107 9.13 6.68 -1.93
N GLU A 108 10.27 6.86 -2.60
CA GLU A 108 10.79 5.90 -3.54
C GLU A 108 11.41 4.72 -2.76
N VAL A 109 11.06 3.51 -3.17
CA VAL A 109 11.46 2.28 -2.50
C VAL A 109 11.99 1.29 -3.53
N GLU A 110 13.18 0.80 -3.28
CA GLU A 110 13.78 -0.30 -4.03
C GLU A 110 13.33 -1.64 -3.41
N LEU A 111 12.70 -2.48 -4.22
CA LEU A 111 12.23 -3.80 -3.84
C LEU A 111 12.99 -4.87 -4.61
N ASP A 112 13.48 -5.88 -3.88
CA ASP A 112 13.99 -7.12 -4.45
C ASP A 112 13.35 -8.30 -3.74
N CYS A 113 12.59 -9.12 -4.46
CA CYS A 113 11.85 -10.22 -3.89
C CYS A 113 11.57 -11.31 -4.94
N VAL A 114 10.81 -12.33 -4.54
CA VAL A 114 10.41 -13.45 -5.43
C VAL A 114 9.69 -13.00 -6.72
N PHE A 115 9.12 -11.80 -6.75
CA PHE A 115 8.45 -11.25 -7.94
C PHE A 115 9.44 -10.56 -8.91
N GLY A 116 10.68 -10.34 -8.48
CA GLY A 116 11.72 -9.64 -9.22
C GLY A 116 12.24 -8.42 -8.46
N HIS A 117 12.92 -7.56 -9.21
CA HIS A 117 13.50 -6.31 -8.72
C HIS A 117 12.80 -5.11 -9.39
N VAL A 118 12.36 -4.13 -8.60
CA VAL A 118 11.71 -2.90 -9.08
C VAL A 118 11.93 -1.74 -8.12
N ILE A 119 11.99 -0.52 -8.66
CA ILE A 119 11.88 0.72 -7.88
C ILE A 119 10.45 1.24 -8.00
N THR A 120 9.79 1.47 -6.87
CA THR A 120 8.37 1.87 -6.81
C THR A 120 8.15 2.99 -5.81
N LYS A 121 6.91 3.51 -5.74
CA LYS A 121 6.50 4.52 -4.77
C LYS A 121 5.61 3.89 -3.69
N ALA A 122 5.95 4.11 -2.43
CA ALA A 122 5.19 3.65 -1.28
C ALA A 122 4.72 4.81 -0.40
N ALA A 123 3.53 4.68 0.21
CA ALA A 123 3.11 5.60 1.24
C ALA A 123 3.82 5.27 2.56
N VAL A 124 4.27 6.29 3.27
CA VAL A 124 5.10 6.12 4.47
C VAL A 124 4.25 6.24 5.73
N LEU A 125 4.23 5.16 6.51
CA LEU A 125 3.56 5.05 7.80
C LEU A 125 4.43 5.61 8.93
N ARG A 126 3.76 6.06 10.00
CA ARG A 126 4.43 6.44 11.26
C ARG A 126 4.97 5.20 11.97
N ASP A 127 6.05 5.38 12.73
CA ASP A 127 6.73 4.28 13.43
C ASP A 127 5.82 3.53 14.42
N SER A 128 4.80 4.21 14.97
CA SER A 128 3.82 3.59 15.87
C SER A 128 2.89 2.57 15.18
N LEU A 129 2.85 2.55 13.85
CA LEU A 129 2.04 1.62 13.05
C LEU A 129 2.88 0.51 12.43
N ASP A 130 4.17 0.43 12.79
CA ASP A 130 5.06 -0.57 12.25
C ASP A 130 4.65 -1.99 12.67
N GLN A 131 4.53 -2.86 11.69
CA GLN A 131 4.29 -4.30 11.90
C GLN A 131 5.49 -5.14 11.46
N GLY A 132 6.65 -4.52 11.20
CA GLY A 132 7.86 -5.24 10.81
C GLY A 132 7.81 -5.82 9.39
N LYS A 133 6.91 -5.34 8.53
CA LYS A 133 6.69 -5.85 7.17
C LYS A 133 6.40 -4.73 6.18
N TYR A 134 6.73 -4.98 4.92
CA TYR A 134 6.33 -4.16 3.78
C TYR A 134 5.01 -4.68 3.20
N LEU A 135 4.11 -3.79 2.80
CA LEU A 135 2.86 -4.16 2.13
C LEU A 135 2.96 -3.82 0.65
N LEU A 136 2.84 -4.84 -0.19
CA LEU A 136 2.93 -4.75 -1.65
C LEU A 136 1.52 -4.72 -2.26
N GLY A 137 1.15 -3.56 -2.80
CA GLY A 137 -0.10 -3.25 -3.45
C GLY A 137 -0.14 -3.55 -4.95
N ASN A 138 -1.30 -3.34 -5.56
CA ASN A 138 -1.57 -3.78 -6.92
C ASN A 138 -0.79 -3.01 -7.99
N LYS A 139 -0.48 -1.72 -7.77
CA LYS A 139 0.32 -0.93 -8.72
C LYS A 139 1.70 -1.54 -8.92
N THR A 140 2.40 -1.84 -7.84
CA THR A 140 3.74 -2.47 -7.91
C THR A 140 3.68 -3.91 -8.41
N ALA A 141 2.64 -4.66 -8.04
CA ALA A 141 2.44 -5.99 -8.59
C ALA A 141 2.29 -6.00 -10.11
N ALA A 142 1.60 -5.01 -10.68
CA ALA A 142 1.48 -4.85 -12.13
C ALA A 142 2.85 -4.55 -12.78
N LEU A 143 3.68 -3.73 -12.16
CA LEU A 143 5.04 -3.44 -12.65
C LEU A 143 5.89 -4.72 -12.74
N PHE A 144 5.80 -5.63 -11.77
CA PHE A 144 6.51 -6.91 -11.85
C PHE A 144 6.07 -7.75 -13.05
N GLU A 145 4.78 -7.78 -13.36
CA GLU A 145 4.26 -8.52 -14.51
C GLU A 145 4.68 -7.90 -15.86
N GLU A 146 4.79 -6.57 -15.93
CA GLU A 146 5.32 -5.88 -17.11
C GLU A 146 6.81 -6.17 -17.34
N VAL A 147 7.61 -6.14 -16.28
CA VAL A 147 9.06 -6.44 -16.35
C VAL A 147 9.30 -7.88 -16.81
N LYS A 148 8.47 -8.84 -16.39
CA LYS A 148 8.55 -10.23 -16.85
C LYS A 148 8.28 -10.35 -18.35
N LYS A 149 7.20 -9.74 -18.84
CA LYS A 149 6.83 -9.77 -20.27
C LYS A 149 7.89 -9.17 -21.18
N ASN A 150 8.57 -8.11 -20.74
CA ASN A 150 9.61 -7.44 -21.52
C ASN A 150 10.92 -8.24 -21.60
N LYS A 151 11.11 -9.29 -20.78
CA LYS A 151 12.29 -10.17 -20.81
C LYS A 151 12.10 -11.43 -21.67
N GLU A 152 10.87 -11.70 -22.12
CA GLU A 152 10.52 -12.87 -22.94
C GLU A 152 10.46 -12.56 -24.46
N ILE A 153 10.91 -11.37 -24.87
CA ILE A 153 11.07 -10.92 -26.27
C ILE A 153 12.56 -10.83 -26.58
#